data_AF-A0ABD2NHB0-F1
#
_entry.id   AF-A0ABD2NHB0-F1
#
_cell.length_a   1.000
_cell.length_b   1.000
_cell.length_c   1.000
_cell.angle_alpha   90.00
_cell.angle_beta   90.00
_cell.angle_gamma   90.00
#
_symmetry.space_group_name_H-M   'P 1'
#
loop_
_entity.id
_entity.type
_entity.pdbx_description
1 polymer ?
#
loop_
_entity_poly.entity_id
_entity_poly.type
_entity_poly.pdbx_seq_one_letter_code
_entity_poly.pdbx_strand_id
1 'polypeptide(L)'
;MWFCHCKADSSQRGTGIVSAPVPRKLLQMAAIEDCYTSAQESTGTLGNFANATYAAIAKTYAYLASDLWKEMPLKKTHYQEFADYLAKNHRPVWVPDLRMSNHVNVFF
;
A
#
# COMPACT_ATOMS: atom_id res chain seq x y z
N MET A 1 -2.46 11.81 -16.39
CA MET A 1 -3.49 11.25 -15.48
C MET A 1 -3.69 9.79 -15.85
N TRP A 2 -3.37 8.84 -14.96
CA TRP A 2 -3.54 7.41 -15.23
C TRP A 2 -5.02 7.03 -15.17
N PHE A 3 -5.65 6.78 -16.31
CA PHE A 3 -6.84 5.93 -16.35
C PHE A 3 -6.36 4.49 -16.53
N CYS A 4 -6.03 3.81 -15.42
CA CYS A 4 -6.16 2.36 -15.43
C CYS A 4 -7.67 2.10 -15.47
N HIS A 5 -8.21 1.85 -16.66
CA HIS A 5 -9.54 1.27 -16.77
C HIS A 5 -9.44 -0.22 -16.39
N CYS A 6 -9.22 -0.49 -15.10
CA CYS A 6 -9.57 -1.77 -14.51
C CYS A 6 -11.10 -1.79 -14.44
N LYS A 7 -11.77 -1.92 -15.60
CA LYS A 7 -13.19 -2.23 -15.61
C LYS A 7 -13.25 -3.68 -15.14
N ALA A 8 -13.44 -3.86 -13.83
CA ALA A 8 -13.85 -5.12 -13.23
C ALA A 8 -15.30 -5.37 -13.66
N ASP A 9 -15.50 -5.58 -14.95
CA ASP A 9 -16.70 -6.24 -15.42
C ASP A 9 -16.48 -7.72 -15.12
N SER A 10 -17.37 -8.30 -14.32
CA SER A 10 -17.35 -9.70 -13.87
C SER A 10 -17.33 -10.74 -15.02
N SER A 11 -17.28 -10.29 -16.28
CA SER A 11 -17.34 -11.08 -17.50
C SER A 11 -15.98 -11.49 -18.11
N GLN A 12 -14.83 -11.12 -17.55
CA GLN A 12 -13.53 -11.29 -18.23
C GLN A 12 -12.55 -12.29 -17.60
N ARG A 13 -13.01 -13.32 -16.88
CA ARG A 13 -12.11 -14.39 -16.40
C ARG A 13 -11.47 -15.10 -17.60
N GLY A 14 -10.14 -15.02 -17.72
CA GLY A 14 -9.36 -15.75 -18.73
C GLY A 14 -8.90 -14.94 -19.94
N THR A 15 -8.86 -13.60 -19.84
CA THR A 15 -8.38 -12.73 -20.93
C THR A 15 -6.87 -12.48 -20.82
N GLY A 16 -6.29 -12.67 -19.63
CA GLY A 16 -4.88 -12.51 -19.36
C GLY A 16 -4.45 -11.04 -19.32
N ILE A 17 -3.16 -10.83 -19.05
CA ILE A 17 -2.60 -9.49 -18.82
C ILE A 17 -2.26 -8.81 -20.16
N VAL A 18 -3.06 -7.81 -20.55
CA VAL A 18 -2.79 -6.97 -21.74
C VAL A 18 -1.97 -5.75 -21.29
N SER A 19 -0.65 -5.93 -21.27
CA SER A 19 0.30 -4.90 -20.82
C SER A 19 1.65 -4.95 -21.54
N ALA A 20 2.34 -3.80 -21.52
CA ALA A 20 3.76 -3.65 -21.86
C ALA A 20 4.66 -4.54 -20.95
N PRO A 21 5.89 -4.89 -21.37
CA PRO A 21 6.71 -5.89 -20.68
C PRO A 21 7.05 -5.56 -19.21
N VAL A 22 7.22 -4.27 -18.88
CA VAL A 22 7.55 -3.82 -17.52
C VAL A 22 6.39 -3.99 -16.53
N PRO A 23 5.20 -3.40 -16.75
CA PRO A 23 4.06 -3.56 -15.85
C PRO A 23 3.53 -4.99 -15.86
N ARG A 24 3.70 -5.75 -16.95
CA ARG A 24 3.35 -7.18 -16.98
C ARG A 24 4.07 -7.95 -15.87
N LYS A 25 5.36 -7.69 -15.65
CA LYS A 25 6.15 -8.36 -14.60
C LYS A 25 5.67 -7.94 -13.21
N LEU A 26 5.38 -6.66 -13.01
CA LEU A 26 4.86 -6.14 -11.74
C LEU A 26 3.47 -6.69 -11.40
N LEU A 27 2.58 -6.77 -12.38
CA LEU A 27 1.23 -7.34 -12.21
C LEU A 27 1.26 -8.84 -11.95
N GLN A 28 2.18 -9.58 -12.58
CA GLN A 28 2.43 -10.99 -12.24
C GLN A 28 2.94 -11.17 -10.82
N MET A 29 3.85 -10.30 -10.35
CA MET A 29 4.31 -10.33 -8.96
C MET A 29 3.22 -9.97 -7.95
N ALA A 30 2.25 -9.15 -8.36
CA ALA A 30 1.08 -8.79 -7.55
C ALA A 30 -0.05 -9.84 -7.60
N ALA A 31 0.15 -10.95 -8.33
CA ALA A 31 -0.83 -12.03 -8.53
C ALA A 31 -2.18 -11.55 -9.12
N ILE A 32 -2.16 -10.57 -10.01
CA ILE A 32 -3.36 -10.08 -10.71
C ILE A 32 -3.54 -10.90 -12.00
N GLU A 33 -4.67 -11.60 -12.11
CA GLU A 33 -4.93 -12.53 -13.24
C GLU A 33 -5.40 -11.81 -14.51
N ASP A 34 -6.29 -10.83 -14.38
CA ASP A 34 -6.89 -10.10 -15.50
C ASP A 34 -6.80 -8.59 -15.25
N CYS A 35 -6.04 -7.88 -16.11
CA CYS A 35 -5.88 -6.42 -16.02
C CYS A 35 -5.57 -5.83 -17.40
N TYR A 36 -6.27 -4.74 -17.74
CA TYR A 36 -5.96 -3.89 -18.88
C TYR A 36 -5.18 -2.66 -18.41
N THR A 37 -3.99 -2.46 -18.98
CA THR A 37 -3.17 -1.27 -18.69
C THR A 37 -3.14 -0.34 -19.89
N SER A 38 -3.63 0.88 -19.71
CA SER A 38 -3.46 1.98 -20.67
C SER A 38 -2.53 3.04 -20.10
N ALA A 39 -1.53 3.44 -20.88
CA ALA A 39 -0.62 4.52 -20.56
C ALA A 39 -0.75 5.61 -21.62
N GLN A 40 -1.12 6.81 -21.20
CA GLN A 40 -1.29 7.98 -22.09
C GLN A 40 -0.06 8.91 -22.06
N GLU A 41 0.79 8.77 -21.04
CA GLU A 41 1.96 9.63 -20.86
C GLU A 41 3.24 8.97 -21.37
N SER A 42 4.36 9.72 -21.34
CA SER A 42 5.65 9.27 -21.86
C SER A 42 6.11 7.99 -21.14
N THR A 43 5.94 6.86 -21.81
CA THR A 43 6.53 5.57 -21.46
C THR A 43 8.01 5.49 -21.86
N GLY A 44 8.63 6.62 -22.24
CA GLY A 44 9.99 6.68 -22.75
C GLY A 44 11.07 6.33 -21.73
N THR A 45 10.77 6.42 -20.42
CA THR A 45 11.68 6.01 -19.35
C THR A 45 11.09 4.87 -18.50
N LEU A 46 11.86 3.80 -18.34
CA LEU A 46 11.47 2.60 -17.60
C LEU A 46 11.09 2.93 -16.13
N GLY A 47 11.80 3.87 -15.50
CA GLY A 47 11.59 4.23 -14.09
C GLY A 47 10.24 4.89 -13.81
N ASN A 48 9.82 5.85 -14.64
CA ASN A 48 8.52 6.53 -14.47
C ASN A 48 7.37 5.54 -14.66
N PHE A 49 7.52 4.62 -15.61
CA PHE A 49 6.52 3.62 -15.92
C PHE A 49 6.34 2.59 -14.80
N ALA A 50 7.44 2.12 -14.21
CA ALA A 50 7.41 1.24 -13.04
C ALA A 50 6.81 1.92 -11.80
N ASN A 51 7.24 3.15 -11.49
CA ASN A 51 6.75 3.89 -10.33
C ASN A 51 5.24 4.14 -10.42
N ALA A 52 4.76 4.54 -11.60
CA ALA A 52 3.35 4.81 -11.77
C ALA A 52 2.48 3.55 -11.70
N THR A 53 2.97 2.40 -12.19
CA THR A 53 2.30 1.11 -12.02
C THR A 53 2.22 0.73 -10.54
N TYR A 54 3.31 0.92 -9.78
CA TYR A 54 3.34 0.67 -8.35
C TYR A 54 2.37 1.57 -7.58
N ALA A 55 2.34 2.86 -7.92
CA ALA A 55 1.41 3.82 -7.32
C ALA A 55 -0.06 3.46 -7.58
N ALA A 56 -0.37 2.88 -8.75
CA ALA A 56 -1.73 2.41 -9.04
C ALA A 56 -2.14 1.23 -8.13
N ILE A 57 -1.24 0.26 -7.90
CA ILE A 57 -1.49 -0.87 -7.00
C ILE A 57 -1.62 -0.40 -5.54
N ALA A 58 -0.79 0.55 -5.10
CA ALA A 58 -0.91 1.10 -3.75
C ALA A 58 -2.29 1.78 -3.54
N LYS A 59 -2.81 2.46 -4.57
CA LYS A 59 -4.13 3.09 -4.54
C LYS A 59 -5.27 2.08 -4.50
N THR A 60 -5.12 0.85 -5.00
CA THR A 60 -6.21 -0.15 -4.92
C THR A 60 -6.60 -0.46 -3.48
N TYR A 61 -5.64 -0.44 -2.56
CA TYR A 61 -5.92 -0.59 -1.12
C TYR A 61 -6.47 0.67 -0.47
N ALA A 62 -6.22 1.84 -1.05
CA ALA A 62 -6.78 3.11 -0.58
C ALA A 62 -8.25 3.30 -1.00
N TYR A 63 -8.71 2.58 -2.05
CA TYR A 63 -10.10 2.57 -2.45
C TYR A 63 -10.94 1.75 -1.47
N LEU A 64 -11.91 2.40 -0.83
CA LEU A 64 -12.82 1.76 0.12
C LEU A 64 -13.98 1.11 -0.64
N ALA A 65 -13.90 -0.20 -0.90
CA ALA A 65 -15.05 -0.96 -1.38
C ALA A 65 -16.13 -1.05 -0.29
N SER A 66 -17.41 -1.14 -0.68
CA SER A 66 -18.55 -1.22 0.26
C SER A 66 -18.47 -2.41 1.23
N ASP A 67 -17.72 -3.47 0.88
CA ASP A 67 -17.48 -4.62 1.75
C ASP A 67 -16.55 -4.32 2.94
N LEU A 68 -15.68 -3.31 2.80
CA LEU A 68 -14.69 -2.92 3.82
C LEU A 68 -15.23 -1.87 4.80
N TRP A 69 -16.51 -1.50 4.70
CA TRP A 69 -17.16 -0.51 5.59
C TRP A 69 -17.50 -1.06 6.97
N LYS A 70 -17.27 -2.36 7.20
CA LYS A 70 -17.46 -2.99 8.51
C LYS A 70 -16.51 -2.35 9.51
N GLU A 71 -17.03 -2.02 10.70
CA GLU A 71 -16.19 -1.45 11.74
C GLU A 71 -15.12 -2.46 12.17
N MET A 72 -13.86 -2.11 11.92
CA MET A 72 -12.71 -2.90 12.35
C MET A 72 -12.28 -2.42 13.74
N PRO A 73 -12.43 -3.24 14.80
CA PRO A 73 -11.96 -2.86 16.12
C PRO A 73 -10.44 -2.73 16.10
N LEU A 74 -9.93 -1.64 16.68
CA LEU A 74 -8.50 -1.38 16.79
C LEU A 74 -7.85 -2.48 17.65
N LYS A 75 -7.06 -3.33 17.01
CA LYS A 75 -6.21 -4.31 17.71
C LYS A 75 -4.99 -3.59 18.27
N LYS A 76 -4.43 -4.10 19.36
CA LYS A 76 -3.14 -3.64 19.88
C LYS A 76 -2.10 -3.78 18.76
N THR A 77 -1.19 -2.82 18.67
CA THR A 77 -0.10 -2.94 17.69
C THR A 77 0.88 -4.00 18.17
N HIS A 78 1.55 -4.70 17.25
CA HIS A 78 2.56 -5.71 17.61
C HIS A 78 3.66 -5.13 18.52
N TYR A 79 4.02 -3.85 18.33
CA TYR A 79 4.95 -3.15 19.22
C TYR A 79 4.46 -3.04 20.66
N GLN A 80 3.15 -2.88 20.84
CA GLN A 80 2.53 -2.79 22.17
C GLN A 80 2.47 -4.15 22.87
N GLU A 81 2.34 -5.25 22.14
CA GLU A 81 2.32 -6.60 22.69
C GLU A 81 3.73 -7.13 23.03
N PHE A 82 4.72 -6.83 22.19
CA PHE A 82 6.10 -7.27 22.38
C PHE A 82 7.01 -6.22 23.04
N ALA A 83 6.43 -5.19 23.67
CA ALA A 83 7.18 -4.11 24.31
C ALA A 83 8.18 -4.64 25.35
N ASP A 84 7.76 -5.59 26.19
CA ASP A 84 8.60 -6.18 27.24
C ASP A 84 9.75 -7.02 26.67
N TYR A 85 9.54 -7.64 25.51
CA TYR A 85 10.56 -8.43 24.81
C TYR A 85 11.58 -7.53 24.11
N LEU A 86 11.09 -6.48 23.44
CA LEU A 86 11.94 -5.50 22.76
C LEU A 86 12.80 -4.72 23.77
N ALA A 87 12.24 -4.32 24.93
CA ALA A 87 13.00 -3.63 25.97
C ALA A 87 14.16 -4.45 26.53
N LYS A 88 14.03 -5.79 26.54
CA LYS A 88 15.05 -6.71 27.08
C LYS A 88 16.15 -7.04 26.07
N ASN A 89 15.81 -7.14 24.77
CA ASN A 89 16.72 -7.64 23.74
C ASN A 89 17.24 -6.56 22.78
N HIS A 90 16.56 -5.41 22.68
CA HIS A 90 16.97 -4.34 21.78
C HIS A 90 17.90 -3.35 22.51
N ARG A 91 19.21 -3.45 22.25
CA ARG A 91 20.16 -2.39 22.64
C ARG A 91 19.72 -1.06 22.00
N PRO A 92 19.46 0.00 22.77
CA PRO A 92 19.08 1.27 22.17
C PRO A 92 20.29 1.84 21.42
N VAL A 93 20.20 1.91 20.09
CA VAL A 93 20.93 2.94 19.35
C VAL A 93 20.31 4.26 19.80
N TRP A 94 21.12 5.14 20.38
CA TRP A 94 20.72 6.41 20.99
C TRP A 94 19.60 7.11 20.21
N VAL A 95 18.38 7.07 20.74
CA VAL A 95 17.24 7.87 20.27
C VAL A 95 16.89 8.83 21.40
N PRO A 96 16.98 10.15 21.21
CA PRO A 96 16.53 11.12 22.19
C PRO A 96 15.06 10.87 22.54
N ASP A 97 14.79 10.69 23.83
CA ASP A 97 13.48 10.40 24.39
C ASP A 97 12.50 11.56 24.16
N LEU A 98 11.48 11.36 23.33
CA LEU A 98 10.35 12.30 23.18
C LEU A 98 9.21 12.01 24.18
N ARG A 99 9.44 11.17 25.20
CA ARG A 99 8.47 10.88 26.26
C ARG A 99 8.56 11.85 27.46
N MET A 100 8.99 13.09 27.23
CA MET A 100 8.88 14.18 28.21
C MET A 100 8.23 15.43 27.58
N SER A 101 6.96 15.34 27.17
CA SER A 101 6.13 16.52 26.88
C SER A 101 4.63 16.35 27.18
N ASN A 102 4.22 15.33 27.96
CA ASN A 102 2.82 15.16 28.39
C ASN A 102 2.63 15.34 29.90
N HIS A 103 3.46 16.18 30.54
CA HIS A 103 3.30 16.61 31.93
C HIS A 103 3.39 18.14 32.08
N VAL A 104 2.73 18.88 31.18
CA VAL A 104 2.34 20.26 31.45
C VAL A 104 0.82 20.36 31.46
N ASN A 105 0.32 20.44 32.68
CA ASN A 105 -1.00 20.85 33.14
C ASN A 105 -1.97 21.40 32.08
N VAL A 106 -3.07 20.66 31.88
CA VAL A 106 -4.37 21.27 31.58
C VAL A 106 -4.97 21.70 32.92
N PHE A 107 -4.51 22.83 33.47
CA PHE A 107 -5.17 23.55 34.55
C PHE A 107 -4.74 25.02 34.48
N PHE A 108 -5.73 25.86 34.15
CA PHE A 108 -5.71 27.29 33.79
C PHE A 108 -5.16 27.67 32.39
#